data_AF-A0AAU6WSS6-F1
#
_entry.id   AF-A0AAU6WSS6-F1
#
_cell.length_a   1.000
_cell.length_b   1.000
_cell.length_c   1.000
_cell.angle_alpha   90.00
_cell.angle_beta   90.00
_cell.angle_gamma   90.00
#
_symmetry.space_group_name_H-M   'P 1'
#
loop_
_entity.id
_entity.type
_entity.pdbx_description
1 polymer ?
#
loop_
_entity_poly.entity_id
_entity_poly.type
_entity_poly.pdbx_seq_one_letter_code
_entity_poly.pdbx_strand_id
1 'polypeptide(L)'
;MMYRILIILIAFCSSVSGQSGDCGADFLQKEMESRKTLFSQMYRPGNLMENYDFGNVHLYDFKSEHTLVFFWKTDCPFCKKLLAEIRLILQKNDSTKVQVIGVCLDEDKSNWEKHEFVALNTSPNLLNIYADKGYFSDIAIQYHIYATPSMIILDDKHQFQKLPKNQDELRKMLGYN
;
A
#
# COMPACT_ATOMS: atom_id res chain seq x y z
N MET A 1 -41.78 60.51 20.02
CA MET A 1 -42.24 60.32 18.63
C MET A 1 -41.21 59.46 17.91
N MET A 2 -41.48 58.14 17.83
CA MET A 2 -41.51 57.31 16.62
C MET A 2 -40.12 57.05 15.97
N TYR A 3 -39.52 55.85 16.14
CA TYR A 3 -39.59 54.67 15.23
C TYR A 3 -39.07 55.02 13.80
N ARG A 4 -38.21 54.27 13.06
CA ARG A 4 -37.71 52.88 13.06
C ARG A 4 -36.87 52.72 11.74
N ILE A 5 -36.05 51.65 11.64
CA ILE A 5 -35.59 50.94 10.40
C ILE A 5 -34.23 51.32 9.74
N LEU A 6 -33.23 50.47 10.05
CA LEU A 6 -32.43 49.61 9.15
C LEU A 6 -32.05 50.11 7.73
N ILE A 7 -30.77 50.40 7.49
CA ILE A 7 -30.11 50.17 6.19
C ILE A 7 -28.76 49.50 6.42
N ILE A 8 -28.68 48.29 5.88
CA ILE A 8 -27.51 47.42 5.73
C ILE A 8 -26.56 48.08 4.73
N LEU A 9 -25.30 48.31 5.12
CA LEU A 9 -24.22 48.65 4.18
C LEU A 9 -23.00 47.78 4.47
N ILE A 10 -23.06 46.58 3.88
CA ILE A 10 -21.99 45.91 3.14
C ILE A 10 -20.61 46.06 3.79
N ALA A 11 -20.26 45.07 4.63
CA ALA A 11 -18.86 44.75 4.85
C ALA A 11 -18.22 44.46 3.48
N PHE A 12 -17.34 45.36 3.06
CA PHE A 12 -16.39 45.12 1.98
C PHE A 12 -15.50 43.94 2.40
N CYS A 13 -15.97 42.72 2.12
CA CYS A 13 -15.07 41.59 1.96
C CYS A 13 -14.36 41.83 0.64
N SER A 14 -13.25 42.56 0.69
CA SER A 14 -12.34 42.71 -0.42
C SER A 14 -11.97 41.32 -0.90
N SER A 15 -12.55 40.98 -2.05
CA SER A 15 -12.14 39.96 -2.99
C SER A 15 -10.66 39.59 -2.84
N VAL A 16 -10.39 38.46 -2.18
CA VAL A 16 -9.25 37.63 -2.56
C VAL A 16 -9.64 37.01 -3.89
N SER A 17 -9.09 37.59 -4.93
CA SER A 17 -9.04 37.05 -6.28
C SER A 17 -8.45 35.64 -6.26
N GLY A 18 -9.25 34.65 -6.70
CA GLY A 18 -8.79 33.51 -7.48
C GLY A 18 -7.67 32.66 -6.88
N GLN A 19 -8.05 31.71 -6.03
CA GLN A 19 -7.55 30.34 -6.20
C GLN A 19 -8.78 29.44 -6.29
N SER A 20 -9.11 28.96 -7.48
CA SER A 20 -9.81 27.69 -7.61
C SER A 20 -8.82 26.60 -7.20
N GLY A 21 -8.52 26.55 -5.90
CA GLY A 21 -7.65 25.57 -5.28
C GLY A 21 -8.46 24.29 -5.11
N ASP A 22 -7.99 23.25 -5.77
CA ASP A 22 -8.48 21.88 -5.75
C ASP A 22 -8.51 21.34 -4.31
N CYS A 23 -9.60 21.63 -3.58
CA CYS A 23 -9.77 21.14 -2.20
C CYS A 23 -9.69 19.61 -2.12
N GLY A 24 -9.97 18.91 -3.22
CA GLY A 24 -9.85 17.46 -3.34
C GLY A 24 -8.40 17.00 -3.40
N ALA A 25 -7.59 17.52 -4.33
CA ALA A 25 -6.18 17.16 -4.42
C ALA A 25 -5.39 17.58 -3.17
N ASP A 26 -5.70 18.74 -2.58
CA ASP A 26 -5.07 19.19 -1.34
C ASP A 26 -5.35 18.23 -0.17
N PHE A 27 -6.58 17.69 -0.10
CA PHE A 27 -6.94 16.69 0.89
C PHE A 27 -6.21 15.37 0.66
N LEU A 28 -6.20 14.88 -0.58
CA LEU A 28 -5.52 13.64 -0.96
C LEU A 28 -4.02 13.71 -0.68
N GLN A 29 -3.38 14.83 -0.99
CA GLN A 29 -1.96 15.03 -0.73
C GLN A 29 -1.67 15.00 0.78
N LYS A 30 -2.47 15.69 1.59
CA LYS A 30 -2.33 15.69 3.05
C LYS A 30 -2.50 14.29 3.64
N GLU A 31 -3.47 13.53 3.13
CA GLU A 31 -3.69 12.15 3.54
C GLU A 31 -2.47 11.26 3.22
N MET A 32 -1.92 11.35 2.01
CA MET A 32 -0.74 10.55 1.64
C MET A 32 0.51 10.93 2.46
N GLU A 33 0.72 12.21 2.76
CA GLU A 33 1.83 12.63 3.64
C GLU A 33 1.65 12.18 5.09
N SER A 34 0.40 12.19 5.59
CA SER A 34 0.06 11.60 6.89
C SER A 34 0.41 10.12 6.92
N ARG A 35 -0.06 9.35 5.93
CA ARG A 35 0.20 7.92 5.81
C ARG A 35 1.68 7.58 5.67
N LYS A 36 2.46 8.40 4.96
CA LYS A 36 3.92 8.27 4.89
C LYS A 36 4.58 8.36 6.26
N THR A 37 4.12 9.30 7.09
CA THR A 37 4.61 9.45 8.46
C THR A 37 4.23 8.25 9.31
N LEU A 38 2.99 7.79 9.23
CA LEU A 38 2.48 6.62 9.96
C LEU A 38 3.18 5.33 9.52
N PHE A 39 3.40 5.13 8.22
CA PHE A 39 4.13 3.98 7.69
C PHE A 39 5.55 3.91 8.27
N SER A 40 6.26 5.03 8.30
CA SER A 40 7.61 5.11 8.88
C SER A 40 7.64 4.78 10.38
N GLN A 41 6.61 5.21 11.11
CA GLN A 41 6.46 4.89 12.54
C GLN A 41 6.09 3.42 12.78
N MET A 42 5.29 2.84 11.89
CA MET A 42 4.89 1.44 11.94
C MET A 42 6.06 0.51 11.59
N TYR A 43 6.81 0.84 10.53
CA TYR A 43 7.89 0.02 10.01
C TYR A 43 9.16 0.13 10.88
N ARG A 44 9.21 -0.66 11.95
CA ARG A 44 10.34 -0.70 12.89
C ARG A 44 10.88 -2.13 12.99
N PRO A 45 12.08 -2.43 12.45
CA PRO A 45 12.61 -3.78 12.46
C PRO A 45 12.65 -4.40 13.86
N GLY A 46 12.18 -5.65 13.98
CA GLY A 46 12.02 -6.40 15.22
C GLY A 46 10.68 -6.20 15.93
N ASN A 47 9.89 -5.19 15.55
CA ASN A 47 8.54 -5.04 16.09
C ASN A 47 7.59 -6.05 15.44
N LEU A 48 6.68 -6.60 16.24
CA LEU A 48 5.61 -7.48 15.78
C LEU A 48 4.61 -6.70 14.91
N MET A 49 4.22 -7.29 13.79
CA MET A 49 3.16 -6.75 12.94
C MET A 49 1.78 -7.19 13.43
N GLU A 50 0.79 -6.33 13.31
CA GLU A 50 -0.60 -6.63 13.62
C GLU A 50 -1.15 -7.73 12.70
N ASN A 51 -2.06 -8.56 13.23
CA ASN A 51 -2.64 -9.67 12.49
C ASN A 51 -3.77 -9.21 11.55
N TYR A 52 -3.41 -8.52 10.47
CA TYR A 52 -4.38 -7.95 9.53
C TYR A 52 -5.08 -9.00 8.67
N ASP A 53 -6.33 -8.69 8.30
CA ASP A 53 -7.21 -9.54 7.51
C ASP A 53 -7.10 -9.20 6.02
N PHE A 54 -6.86 -10.23 5.20
CA PHE A 54 -6.81 -10.16 3.74
C PHE A 54 -8.10 -10.71 3.10
N GLY A 55 -9.22 -10.69 3.82
CA GLY A 55 -10.58 -11.02 3.41
C GLY A 55 -11.05 -12.39 3.88
N ASN A 56 -10.21 -13.43 3.74
CA ASN A 56 -10.52 -14.80 4.19
C ASN A 56 -9.35 -15.48 4.91
N VAL A 57 -8.21 -14.79 5.01
CA VAL A 57 -7.00 -15.27 5.66
C VAL A 57 -6.34 -14.09 6.36
N HIS A 58 -5.73 -14.36 7.50
CA HIS A 58 -5.05 -13.36 8.28
C HIS A 58 -3.54 -13.46 8.07
N LEU A 59 -2.83 -12.37 8.35
CA LEU A 59 -1.37 -12.33 8.26
C LEU A 59 -0.71 -13.49 9.02
N TYR A 60 -1.21 -13.83 10.20
CA TYR A 60 -0.63 -14.87 11.04
C TYR A 60 -0.91 -16.28 10.54
N ASP A 61 -1.76 -16.47 9.53
CA ASP A 61 -1.98 -17.78 8.91
C ASP A 61 -0.79 -18.18 8.02
N PHE A 62 0.06 -17.22 7.65
CA PHE A 62 1.27 -17.45 6.86
C PHE A 62 2.39 -17.99 7.76
N LYS A 63 2.92 -19.17 7.44
CA LYS A 63 3.93 -19.89 8.23
C LYS A 63 5.15 -20.17 7.35
N SER A 64 5.98 -19.14 7.20
CA SER A 64 7.22 -19.19 6.41
C SER A 64 8.34 -18.46 7.11
N GLU A 65 9.60 -18.75 6.76
CA GLU A 65 10.74 -17.99 7.27
C GLU A 65 10.65 -16.49 6.92
N HIS A 66 10.08 -16.20 5.74
CA HIS A 66 9.88 -14.83 5.25
C HIS A 66 8.50 -14.65 4.63
N THR A 67 7.72 -13.70 5.15
CA THR A 67 6.50 -13.25 4.49
C THR A 67 6.73 -11.87 3.86
N LEU A 68 6.54 -11.77 2.55
CA LEU A 68 6.62 -10.52 1.79
C LEU A 68 5.21 -10.00 1.49
N VAL A 69 4.82 -8.89 2.11
CA VAL A 69 3.61 -8.15 1.71
C VAL A 69 3.99 -7.08 0.70
N PHE A 70 3.41 -7.14 -0.49
CA PHE A 70 3.78 -6.32 -1.62
C PHE A 70 2.57 -5.57 -2.21
N PHE A 71 2.57 -4.24 -2.08
CA PHE A 71 1.54 -3.38 -2.63
C PHE A 71 1.95 -2.84 -4.00
N TRP A 72 1.12 -3.06 -5.02
CA TRP A 72 1.47 -2.78 -6.41
C TRP A 72 0.27 -2.32 -7.25
N LYS A 73 0.55 -1.79 -8.45
CA LYS A 73 -0.44 -1.38 -9.46
C LYS A 73 0.02 -1.85 -10.83
N THR A 74 -0.89 -2.11 -11.76
CA THR A 74 -0.52 -2.56 -13.13
C THR A 74 0.19 -1.45 -13.90
N ASP A 75 -0.29 -0.22 -13.77
CA ASP A 75 0.31 0.97 -14.40
C ASP A 75 1.39 1.61 -13.52
N CYS A 76 2.37 0.82 -13.11
CA CYS A 76 3.48 1.25 -12.26
C CYS A 76 4.80 0.73 -12.84
N PRO A 77 5.63 1.58 -13.49
CA PRO A 77 6.88 1.15 -14.12
C PRO A 77 7.87 0.48 -13.15
N PHE A 78 7.96 1.00 -11.92
CA PHE A 78 8.80 0.43 -10.87
C PHE A 78 8.29 -0.93 -10.39
N CYS A 79 6.97 -1.12 -10.35
CA CYS A 79 6.34 -2.38 -9.97
C CYS A 79 6.67 -3.47 -10.97
N LYS A 80 6.74 -3.19 -12.29
CA LYS A 80 7.09 -4.18 -13.32
C LYS A 80 8.42 -4.89 -13.04
N LYS A 81 9.45 -4.13 -12.65
CA LYS A 81 10.77 -4.70 -12.31
C LYS A 81 10.71 -5.58 -11.06
N LEU A 82 10.01 -5.12 -10.03
CA LEU A 82 9.92 -5.85 -8.76
C LEU A 82 9.02 -7.08 -8.87
N LEU A 83 7.95 -7.04 -9.67
CA LEU A 83 7.11 -8.19 -9.99
C LEU A 83 7.92 -9.29 -10.70
N ALA A 84 8.80 -8.94 -11.63
CA ALA A 84 9.71 -9.91 -12.25
C ALA A 84 10.61 -10.57 -11.21
N GLU A 85 11.13 -9.81 -10.24
CA GLU A 85 11.94 -10.35 -9.14
C GLU A 85 11.14 -11.29 -8.23
N ILE A 86 9.92 -10.89 -7.87
CA ILE A 86 9.01 -11.70 -7.04
C ILE A 86 8.65 -13.02 -7.73
N ARG A 87 8.51 -13.04 -9.06
CA ARG A 87 8.33 -14.29 -9.79
C ARG A 87 9.52 -15.24 -9.63
N LEU A 88 10.75 -14.72 -9.65
CA LEU A 88 11.93 -15.54 -9.40
C LEU A 88 11.96 -16.04 -7.95
N ILE A 89 11.61 -15.20 -6.97
CA ILE A 89 11.45 -15.60 -5.56
C ILE A 89 10.52 -16.80 -5.45
N LEU A 90 9.33 -16.70 -6.02
CA LEU A 90 8.29 -17.73 -5.98
C LEU A 90 8.70 -19.03 -6.69
N GLN A 91 9.54 -18.94 -7.74
CA GLN A 91 10.04 -20.12 -8.45
C GLN A 91 11.20 -20.81 -7.74
N LYS A 92 12.01 -20.06 -6.98
CA LYS A 92 13.23 -20.56 -6.34
C LYS A 92 13.02 -21.03 -4.91
N ASN A 93 11.93 -20.61 -4.27
CA ASN A 93 11.61 -20.93 -2.89
C ASN A 93 10.26 -21.65 -2.80
N ASP A 94 10.14 -22.54 -1.82
CA ASP A 94 8.86 -23.14 -1.44
C ASP A 94 8.11 -22.29 -0.39
N SER A 95 6.90 -22.71 -0.02
CA SER A 95 6.02 -22.00 0.92
C SER A 95 6.56 -21.98 2.35
N THR A 96 7.49 -22.87 2.70
CA THR A 96 8.11 -22.87 4.03
C THR A 96 9.19 -21.81 4.12
N LYS A 97 9.83 -21.49 2.99
CA LYS A 97 10.91 -20.49 2.92
C LYS A 97 10.38 -19.07 2.70
N VAL A 98 9.55 -18.88 1.67
CA VAL A 98 9.00 -17.55 1.34
C VAL A 98 7.53 -17.65 0.96
N GLN A 99 6.70 -16.85 1.60
CA GLN A 99 5.34 -16.58 1.15
C GLN A 99 5.19 -15.12 0.73
N VAL A 100 4.40 -14.89 -0.31
CA VAL A 100 4.16 -13.55 -0.86
C VAL A 100 2.67 -13.25 -0.79
N ILE A 101 2.35 -12.06 -0.29
CA ILE A 101 1.01 -11.47 -0.31
C ILE A 101 1.06 -10.27 -1.26
N GLY A 102 0.60 -10.45 -2.50
CA GLY A 102 0.46 -9.38 -3.48
C GLY A 102 -0.87 -8.66 -3.32
N VAL A 103 -0.84 -7.36 -3.06
CA VAL A 103 -2.03 -6.51 -2.91
C VAL A 103 -2.06 -5.49 -4.04
N CYS A 104 -2.99 -5.66 -4.98
CA CYS A 104 -3.13 -4.74 -6.11
C CYS A 104 -4.04 -3.56 -5.75
N LEU A 105 -3.57 -2.33 -6.01
CA LEU A 105 -4.25 -1.07 -5.70
C LEU A 105 -4.80 -0.36 -6.96
N ASP A 106 -5.04 -1.11 -8.03
CA ASP A 106 -5.64 -0.56 -9.24
C ASP A 106 -7.11 -0.17 -9.01
N GLU A 107 -7.53 0.89 -9.69
CA GLU A 107 -8.92 1.35 -9.64
C GLU A 107 -9.83 0.49 -10.52
N ASP A 108 -9.30 0.00 -11.65
CA ASP A 108 -10.02 -0.93 -12.53
C ASP A 108 -9.58 -2.37 -12.27
N LYS A 109 -10.48 -3.15 -11.67
CA LYS A 109 -10.29 -4.57 -11.40
C LYS A 109 -9.95 -5.38 -12.66
N SER A 110 -10.47 -5.01 -13.83
CA SER A 110 -10.20 -5.75 -15.08
C SER A 110 -8.73 -5.67 -15.49
N ASN A 111 -8.01 -4.59 -15.13
CA ASN A 111 -6.57 -4.49 -15.35
C ASN A 111 -5.81 -5.52 -14.50
N TRP A 112 -6.18 -5.67 -13.23
CA TRP A 112 -5.61 -6.68 -12.35
C TRP A 112 -5.91 -8.10 -12.86
N GLU A 113 -7.17 -8.42 -13.18
CA GLU A 113 -7.58 -9.76 -13.63
C GLU A 113 -6.82 -10.23 -14.89
N LYS A 114 -6.48 -9.31 -15.80
CA LYS A 114 -5.73 -9.61 -17.03
C LYS A 114 -4.22 -9.63 -16.84
N HIS A 115 -3.71 -9.23 -15.68
CA HIS A 115 -2.28 -9.10 -15.46
C HIS A 115 -1.62 -10.47 -15.23
N GLU A 116 -0.49 -10.72 -15.90
CA GLU A 116 0.27 -11.98 -15.82
C GLU A 116 0.69 -12.39 -14.41
N PHE A 117 0.81 -11.45 -13.47
CA PHE A 117 1.10 -11.78 -12.06
C PHE A 117 -0.09 -12.46 -11.35
N VAL A 118 -1.33 -12.20 -11.78
CA VAL A 118 -2.54 -12.82 -11.22
C VAL A 118 -2.72 -14.24 -11.74
N ALA A 119 -2.27 -14.52 -12.96
CA ALA A 119 -2.24 -15.88 -13.51
C ALA A 119 -1.38 -16.84 -12.66
N LEU A 120 -0.48 -16.31 -11.80
CA LEU A 120 0.33 -17.10 -10.88
C LEU A 120 -0.38 -17.48 -9.58
N ASN A 121 -1.68 -17.18 -9.43
CA ASN A 121 -2.45 -17.55 -8.23
C ASN A 121 -2.55 -19.06 -7.98
N THR A 122 -2.08 -19.90 -8.91
CA THR A 122 -1.91 -21.35 -8.68
C THR A 122 -0.64 -21.69 -7.89
N SER A 123 0.27 -20.75 -7.69
CA SER A 123 1.48 -20.96 -6.90
C SER A 123 1.11 -21.07 -5.41
N PRO A 124 1.52 -22.15 -4.70
CA PRO A 124 1.14 -22.37 -3.30
C PRO A 124 1.74 -21.34 -2.33
N ASN A 125 2.69 -20.52 -2.81
CA ASN A 125 3.44 -19.56 -2.01
C ASN A 125 2.97 -18.11 -2.26
N LEU A 126 1.90 -17.92 -3.04
CA LEU A 126 1.39 -16.61 -3.42
C LEU A 126 -0.10 -16.50 -3.05
N LEU A 127 -0.41 -15.53 -2.18
CA LEU A 127 -1.73 -14.94 -2.12
C LEU A 127 -1.71 -13.66 -2.96
N ASN A 128 -2.58 -13.53 -3.95
CA ASN A 128 -2.73 -12.28 -4.70
C ASN A 128 -4.18 -11.81 -4.59
N ILE A 129 -4.36 -10.58 -4.11
CA ILE A 129 -5.67 -9.98 -3.89
C ILE A 129 -5.79 -8.65 -4.63
N TYR A 130 -7.02 -8.36 -5.02
CA TYR A 130 -7.43 -7.04 -5.47
C TYR A 130 -7.98 -6.26 -4.29
N ALA A 131 -7.41 -5.10 -4.00
CA ALA A 131 -7.89 -4.24 -2.94
C ALA A 131 -8.90 -3.24 -3.50
N ASP A 132 -10.19 -3.52 -3.30
CA ASP A 132 -11.25 -2.61 -3.72
C ASP A 132 -11.06 -1.22 -3.09
N LYS A 133 -11.29 -0.15 -3.86
CA LYS A 133 -10.96 1.25 -3.51
C LYS A 133 -9.46 1.59 -3.48
N GLY A 134 -8.59 0.69 -3.92
CA GLY A 134 -7.15 0.95 -4.11
C GLY A 134 -6.47 1.45 -2.83
N TYR A 135 -5.87 2.64 -2.88
CA TYR A 135 -5.22 3.27 -1.72
C TYR A 135 -6.17 3.48 -0.53
N PHE A 136 -7.48 3.55 -0.76
CA PHE A 136 -8.51 3.72 0.28
C PHE A 136 -9.19 2.40 0.67
N SER A 137 -8.65 1.27 0.24
CA SER A 137 -9.03 -0.04 0.78
C SER A 137 -8.66 -0.14 2.26
N ASP A 138 -9.41 -0.94 3.02
CA ASP A 138 -9.16 -1.16 4.45
C ASP A 138 -7.73 -1.66 4.69
N ILE A 139 -7.27 -2.61 3.87
CA ILE A 139 -5.93 -3.16 3.98
C ILE A 139 -4.84 -2.13 3.66
N ALA A 140 -5.01 -1.28 2.64
CA ALA A 140 -4.04 -0.24 2.35
C ALA A 140 -3.98 0.79 3.50
N ILE A 141 -5.14 1.14 4.09
CA ILE A 141 -5.23 2.08 5.22
C ILE A 141 -4.55 1.51 6.46
N GLN A 142 -4.82 0.26 6.82
CA GLN A 142 -4.20 -0.46 7.95
C GLN A 142 -2.67 -0.52 7.83
N TYR A 143 -2.18 -0.71 6.61
CA TYR A 143 -0.74 -0.70 6.33
C TYR A 143 -0.18 0.69 6.05
N HIS A 144 -0.97 1.76 6.14
CA HIS A 144 -0.58 3.15 5.85
C HIS A 144 0.11 3.34 4.48
N ILE A 145 -0.33 2.61 3.45
CA ILE A 145 0.30 2.63 2.13
C ILE A 145 0.03 3.94 1.37
N TYR A 146 1.07 4.73 1.16
CA TYR A 146 0.94 6.05 0.51
C TYR A 146 1.50 6.09 -0.92
N ALA A 147 2.19 5.04 -1.36
CA ALA A 147 2.76 4.93 -2.69
C ALA A 147 2.98 3.46 -3.11
N THR A 148 3.02 3.21 -4.42
CA THR A 148 3.45 1.93 -5.01
C THR A 148 4.74 2.09 -5.81
N PRO A 149 5.65 1.10 -5.80
CA PRO A 149 5.60 -0.11 -5.00
C PRO A 149 5.85 0.17 -3.51
N SER A 150 5.24 -0.62 -2.63
CA SER A 150 5.60 -0.70 -1.20
C SER A 150 5.81 -2.16 -0.80
N MET A 151 6.90 -2.43 -0.07
CA MET A 151 7.26 -3.77 0.41
C MET A 151 7.34 -3.78 1.92
N ILE A 152 6.87 -4.89 2.50
CA ILE A 152 7.05 -5.20 3.90
C ILE A 152 7.53 -6.63 4.01
N ILE A 153 8.64 -6.84 4.71
CA ILE A 153 9.23 -8.15 4.91
C ILE A 153 9.11 -8.48 6.38
N LEU A 154 8.51 -9.63 6.68
CA LEU A 154 8.33 -10.13 8.02
C LEU A 154 9.08 -11.45 8.20
N ASP A 155 9.58 -11.73 9.40
CA ASP A 155 10.14 -13.03 9.76
C ASP A 155 9.07 -14.05 10.16
N ASP A 156 9.49 -15.24 10.58
CA ASP A 156 8.64 -16.35 11.05
C ASP A 156 7.80 -16.03 12.29
N LYS A 157 8.15 -14.94 12.99
CA LYS A 157 7.41 -14.40 14.14
C LYS A 157 6.55 -13.20 13.75
N HIS A 158 6.41 -12.92 12.47
CA HIS A 158 5.68 -11.76 11.94
C HIS A 158 6.28 -10.43 12.38
N GLN A 159 7.57 -10.39 12.69
CA GLN A 159 8.28 -9.17 13.04
C GLN A 159 8.88 -8.52 11.80
N PHE A 160 8.86 -7.18 11.76
CA PHE A 160 9.46 -6.44 10.66
C PHE A 160 10.95 -6.75 10.48
N GLN A 161 11.35 -7.03 9.25
CA GLN A 161 12.75 -7.10 8.86
C GLN A 161 13.21 -5.75 8.27
N LYS A 162 14.51 -5.57 8.05
CA LYS A 162 15.02 -4.36 7.39
C LYS A 162 14.57 -4.32 5.93
N LEU A 163 14.30 -3.13 5.40
CA LEU A 163 14.06 -2.99 3.96
C LEU A 163 15.36 -3.19 3.18
N PRO A 164 15.34 -3.95 2.07
CA PRO A 164 16.50 -4.09 1.21
C PRO A 164 16.76 -2.77 0.47
N LYS A 165 18.04 -2.41 0.31
CA LYS A 165 18.44 -1.20 -0.43
C LYS A 165 18.35 -1.38 -1.94
N ASN A 166 18.38 -2.62 -2.42
CA ASN A 166 18.33 -2.98 -3.83
C ASN A 166 17.89 -4.44 -4.02
N GLN A 167 17.77 -4.87 -5.28
CA GLN A 167 17.34 -6.23 -5.64
C GLN A 167 18.31 -7.31 -5.15
N ASP A 168 19.62 -7.05 -5.12
CA ASP A 168 20.60 -8.04 -4.67
C ASP A 168 20.53 -8.27 -3.17
N GLU A 169 20.23 -7.22 -2.39
CA GLU A 169 19.97 -7.36 -0.96
C GLU A 169 18.66 -8.12 -0.72
N LEU A 170 17.60 -7.84 -1.50
CA LEU A 170 16.35 -8.59 -1.44
C LEU A 170 16.58 -10.09 -1.71
N ARG A 171 17.33 -10.42 -2.76
CA ARG A 171 17.73 -11.79 -3.12
C ARG A 171 18.40 -12.52 -1.97
N LYS A 172 19.44 -11.89 -1.40
CA LYS A 172 20.19 -12.43 -0.26
C LYS A 172 19.31 -12.61 0.97
N MET A 173 18.45 -11.63 1.26
CA MET A 173 17.54 -11.69 2.41
C MET A 173 16.54 -12.84 2.28
N LEU A 174 16.05 -13.12 1.07
CA LEU A 174 15.07 -14.17 0.80
C LEU A 174 15.70 -15.50 0.34
N GLY A 175 17.02 -15.63 0.48
CA GLY A 175 17.72 -16.91 0.34
C GLY A 175 17.82 -17.49 -1.09
N TYR A 176 17.80 -16.67 -2.14
CA TYR A 176 18.03 -17.14 -3.51
C TYR A 176 19.06 -16.27 -4.24
N ASN A 177 19.92 -16.92 -5.03
CA ASN A 177 21.00 -16.28 -5.79
C ASN A 177 20.89 -16.63 -7.28
#